data_AF-A0A5F0KCF3-F1
#
_entry.id   AF-A0A5F0KCF3-F1
#
_cell.length_a   1.000
_cell.length_b   1.000
_cell.length_c   1.000
_cell.angle_alpha   90.00
_cell.angle_beta   90.00
_cell.angle_gamma   90.00
#
_symmetry.space_group_name_H-M   'P 1'
#
loop_
_entity.id
_entity.type
_entity.pdbx_description
1 polymer ?
#
loop_
_entity_poly.entity_id
_entity_poly.type
_entity_poly.pdbx_seq_one_letter_code
_entity_poly.pdbx_strand_id
1 'polypeptide(L)' 'MSTERYLFLIKGSLVLAQPLAAQETGELLTSLLQQGFAVGPQPVWASNAEQALACYEAATQRQAFIDTLAGR' A
#
# COMPACT_ATOMS: atom_id res chain seq x y z
N MET A 1 17.86 -5.53 11.41
CA MET A 1 16.80 -4.65 10.86
C MET A 1 15.75 -5.57 10.27
N SER A 2 14.64 -5.80 10.97
CA SER A 2 13.57 -6.70 10.51
C SER A 2 12.70 -5.94 9.50
N THR A 3 12.74 -6.34 8.24
CA THR A 3 11.80 -5.86 7.22
C THR A 3 10.50 -6.65 7.30
N GLU A 4 9.39 -5.95 7.32
CA GLU A 4 8.04 -6.53 7.33
C GLU A 4 7.32 -6.21 6.02
N ARG A 5 6.30 -7.01 5.70
CA ARG A 5 5.51 -6.81 4.49
C ARG A 5 4.33 -5.90 4.81
N TYR A 6 4.21 -4.82 4.06
CA TYR A 6 3.13 -3.85 4.18
C TYR A 6 2.14 -4.02 3.03
N LEU A 7 0.86 -3.94 3.38
CA LEU A 7 -0.25 -3.76 2.45
C LEU A 7 -0.66 -2.29 2.43
N PHE A 8 -1.22 -1.86 1.30
CA PHE A 8 -1.70 -0.50 1.14
C PHE A 8 -3.21 -0.53 0.98
N LEU A 9 -3.90 0.36 1.70
CA LEU A 9 -5.33 0.57 1.58
C LEU A 9 -5.56 1.97 1.05
N ILE A 10 -6.33 2.08 -0.02
CA ILE A 10 -6.47 3.28 -0.83
C ILE A 10 -7.94 3.69 -0.85
N LYS A 11 -8.21 4.96 -0.55
CA LYS A 11 -9.54 5.57 -0.69
C LYS A 11 -9.38 7.00 -1.18
N GLY A 12 -9.63 7.21 -2.47
CA GLY A 12 -9.35 8.49 -3.13
C GLY A 12 -7.84 8.79 -3.09
N SER A 13 -7.46 9.92 -2.49
CA SER A 13 -6.06 10.32 -2.29
C SER A 13 -5.43 9.78 -1.00
N LEU A 14 -6.20 9.11 -0.14
CA LEU A 14 -5.71 8.62 1.14
C LEU A 14 -5.13 7.21 0.96
N VAL A 15 -3.87 7.04 1.33
CA VAL A 15 -3.14 5.77 1.31
C VAL A 15 -2.71 5.43 2.73
N LEU A 16 -3.09 4.26 3.22
CA LEU A 16 -2.70 3.73 4.52
C LEU A 16 -1.80 2.51 4.33
N ALA A 17 -0.62 2.54 4.94
CA ALA A 17 0.25 1.38 5.03
C ALA A 17 -0.13 0.55 6.27
N GLN A 18 -0.36 -0.74 6.08
CA GLN A 18 -0.73 -1.69 7.14
C GLN A 18 0.27 -2.86 7.18
N PRO A 19 0.95 -3.10 8.31
CA PRO A 19 1.85 -4.23 8.45
C PRO A 19 1.06 -5.54 8.51
N LEU A 20 1.46 -6.53 7.71
CA LEU A 20 0.83 -7.86 7.72
C LEU A 20 1.11 -8.66 8.99
N ALA A 21 2.16 -8.32 9.73
CA ALA A 21 2.57 -9.02 10.93
C ALA A 21 1.73 -8.65 12.17
N ALA A 22 0.97 -7.55 12.13
CA ALA A 22 0.10 -7.17 13.24
C ALA A 22 -1.15 -8.05 13.23
N GLN A 23 -1.41 -8.71 14.36
CA GLN A 23 -2.51 -9.66 14.50
C GLN A 23 -3.89 -9.00 14.33
N GLU A 24 -3.99 -7.71 14.66
CA GLU A 24 -5.18 -6.87 14.52
C GLU A 24 -5.43 -6.42 13.06
N THR A 25 -4.45 -6.61 12.17
CA THR A 25 -4.57 -6.20 10.76
C THR A 25 -5.71 -6.91 10.06
N GLY A 26 -6.03 -8.16 10.41
CA GLY A 26 -7.13 -8.90 9.75
C GLY A 26 -8.50 -8.22 9.93
N GLU A 27 -8.84 -7.84 11.17
CA GLU A 27 -10.14 -7.23 11.49
C GLU A 27 -10.22 -5.78 11.01
N LEU A 28 -9.13 -5.02 11.15
CA LEU A 28 -9.03 -3.67 10.61
C LEU A 28 -9.14 -3.65 9.09
N LEU A 29 -8.45 -4.57 8.40
CA LEU A 29 -8.47 -4.66 6.94
C LEU A 29 -9.87 -5.03 6.44
N THR A 30 -10.55 -5.97 7.11
CA THR A 30 -11.95 -6.32 6.81
C THR A 30 -12.87 -5.11 6.97
N SER A 31 -12.73 -4.36 8.06
CA SER A 31 -13.52 -3.15 8.32
C SER A 31 -13.26 -2.05 7.29
N LEU A 32 -11.99 -1.83 6.94
CA LEU A 32 -11.59 -0.83 5.95
C LEU A 32 -12.10 -1.21 4.54
N LEU A 33 -12.03 -2.48 4.16
CA LEU A 33 -12.61 -2.96 2.90
C LEU A 33 -14.12 -2.70 2.84
N GLN A 34 -14.86 -2.97 3.93
CA GLN A 34 -16.30 -2.68 4.01
C GLN A 34 -16.62 -1.18 3.93
N GLN A 35 -15.72 -0.32 4.40
CA GLN A 35 -15.83 1.14 4.28
C GLN A 35 -15.46 1.67 2.87
N GLY A 36 -15.15 0.79 1.92
CA GLY A 36 -14.83 1.14 0.54
C GLY A 36 -13.37 1.49 0.28
N PHE A 37 -12.44 1.07 1.16
CA PHE A 37 -11.02 1.10 0.82
C PHE A 37 -10.69 -0.02 -0.17
N ALA A 38 -9.88 0.28 -1.18
CA ALA A 38 -9.34 -0.71 -2.09
C ALA A 38 -7.95 -1.16 -1.62
N VAL A 39 -7.64 -2.44 -1.77
CA VAL A 39 -6.28 -2.95 -1.52
C VAL A 39 -5.39 -2.58 -2.70
N GLY A 40 -4.27 -1.93 -2.42
CA GLY A 40 -3.25 -1.63 -3.40
C GLY A 40 -2.70 -2.91 -4.04
N PRO A 41 -2.36 -2.89 -5.34
CA PRO A 41 -2.02 -4.10 -6.09
C PRO A 41 -0.70 -4.72 -5.66
N GLN A 42 0.19 -3.94 -5.02
CA GLN A 42 1.56 -4.36 -4.75
C GLN A 42 1.94 -4.15 -3.28
N PRO A 43 2.20 -5.22 -2.52
CA PRO A 43 2.78 -5.12 -1.19
C PRO A 43 4.27 -4.80 -1.28
N VAL A 44 4.78 -4.08 -0.28
CA VAL A 44 6.17 -3.62 -0.21
C VAL A 44 6.81 -4.13 1.07
N TRP A 45 8.09 -4.51 0.99
CA TRP A 45 8.90 -4.80 2.17
C TRP A 45 9.54 -3.51 2.67
N ALA A 46 9.30 -3.18 3.93
CA ALA A 46 9.86 -1.99 4.55
C ALA A 46 10.15 -2.24 6.02
N SER A 47 11.01 -1.41 6.60
CA SER A 47 11.31 -1.49 8.04
C SER A 47 10.28 -0.72 8.88
N ASN A 48 9.52 0.20 8.27
CA ASN A 48 8.48 0.99 8.91
C ASN A 48 7.44 1.47 7.88
N ALA A 49 6.32 2.02 8.38
CA ALA A 49 5.21 2.50 7.55
C ALA A 49 5.61 3.68 6.64
N GLU A 50 6.47 4.59 7.10
CA GLU A 50 6.93 5.74 6.30
C GLU A 50 7.75 5.29 5.08
N GLN A 51 8.67 4.36 5.28
CA GLN A 51 9.47 3.76 4.21
C GLN A 51 8.58 2.93 3.27
N ALA A 52 7.56 2.24 3.80
CA ALA A 52 6.57 1.54 2.99
C ALA A 52 5.82 2.50 2.06
N LEU A 53 5.33 3.63 2.60
CA LEU A 53 4.64 4.66 1.83
C LEU A 53 5.54 5.26 0.75
N ALA A 54 6.76 5.67 1.11
CA ALA A 54 7.70 6.25 0.15
C ALA A 54 8.04 5.27 -1.00
N CYS A 55 8.24 3.99 -0.69
CA CYS A 55 8.47 2.97 -1.71
C CYS A 55 7.22 2.72 -2.58
N TYR A 56 6.04 2.77 -1.99
CA TYR A 56 4.78 2.61 -2.71
C TYR A 56 4.47 3.79 -3.63
N GLU A 57 4.72 5.02 -3.19
CA GLU A 57 4.60 6.22 -4.02
C GLU A 57 5.59 6.18 -5.18
N ALA A 58 6.85 5.81 -4.93
CA ALA A 58 7.84 5.65 -5.98
C ALA A 58 7.44 4.57 -7.02
N ALA A 59 6.90 3.44 -6.56
CA ALA A 59 6.40 2.39 -7.43
C ALA A 59 5.18 2.86 -8.25
N THR A 60 4.22 3.54 -7.60
CA THR A 60 3.02 4.07 -8.24
C THR A 60 3.36 5.14 -9.27
N GLN A 61 4.26 6.07 -8.94
CA GLN A 61 4.72 7.11 -9.86
C GLN A 61 5.47 6.50 -11.04
N ARG A 62 6.28 5.46 -10.81
CA ARG A 62 6.95 4.72 -11.88
C ARG A 62 5.95 3.98 -12.77
N GLN A 63 4.91 3.38 -12.19
CA GLN A 63 3.86 2.70 -12.94
C GLN A 63 3.07 3.70 -13.79
N ALA A 64 2.65 4.83 -13.21
CA ALA A 64 1.96 5.91 -13.92
C ALA A 64 2.83 6.49 -15.04
N PHE A 65 4.13 6.68 -14.78
CA PHE A 65 5.08 7.12 -15.78
C PHE A 65 5.22 6.10 -16.93
N ILE A 66 5.33 4.81 -16.62
CA ILE A 66 5.35 3.74 -17.63
C ILE A 66 4.06 3.70 -18.42
N ASP A 67 2.90 3.84 -17.77
CA ASP A 67 1.58 3.86 -18.43
C ASP A 67 1.45 5.06 -19.39
N THR A 68 1.94 6.23 -18.95
CA THR A 68 2.02 7.45 -19.77
C THR A 68 2.94 7.26 -20.97
N LEU A 69 4.10 6.63 -20.78
CA LEU A 69 5.04 6.30 -21.86
C LEU A 69 4.51 5.21 -22.80
N ALA A 70 3.70 4.29 -22.28
CA ALA A 70 3.02 3.25 -23.05
C ALA A 70 1.81 3.78 -23.82
N GLY A 71 1.44 5.06 -23.62
CA GLY A 71 0.36 5.74 -24.33
C GLY A 71 -1.03 5.18 -24.04
N ARG A 72 -1.26 4.68 -22.83
CA ARG A 72 -2.55 4.14 -22.40
C ARG A 72 -3.40 5.21 -21.71
#